data_AF-A0A286GNE1-F1
#
_entry.id   AF-A0A286GNE1-F1
#
_cell.length_a   1.000
_cell.length_b   1.000
_cell.length_c   1.000
_cell.angle_alpha   90.00
_cell.angle_beta   90.00
_cell.angle_gamma   90.00
#
_symmetry.space_group_name_H-M   'P 1'
#
loop_
_entity.id
_entity.type
_entity.pdbx_description
1 polymer ?
#
loop_
_entity_poly.entity_id
_entity_poly.type
_entity_poly.pdbx_seq_one_letter_code
_entity_poly.pdbx_strand_id
1 'polypeptide(L)'
;MITKQKGDIAEQAVILQALRLGWGVCKPVGDRLPYDLVFDIDGCLLKIQVKSAWFDDSRGNYVVDNRRTKTNRRAMVRENYCLTDFDFAIIYLDTLHVFYIMPVADFIGYGSEIHLVEADKRQRKPKSASFREAWQLLQTALVAGTLPDQRSPTPSIL
;
A
#
# COMPACT_ATOMS: atom_id res chain seq x y z
N MET A 1 8.36 -17.35 -14.02
CA MET A 1 7.08 -17.12 -13.32
C MET A 1 6.30 -16.06 -14.09
N ILE A 2 5.03 -16.30 -14.40
CA ILE A 2 4.19 -15.34 -15.13
C ILE A 2 3.92 -14.14 -14.21
N THR A 3 4.04 -12.89 -14.68
CA THR A 3 3.90 -11.66 -13.86
C THR A 3 2.62 -11.62 -13.04
N LYS A 4 1.52 -12.19 -13.57
CA LYS A 4 0.25 -12.32 -12.86
C LYS A 4 0.37 -13.17 -11.59
N GLN A 5 1.10 -14.29 -11.66
CA GLN A 5 1.27 -15.20 -10.53
C GLN A 5 2.01 -14.54 -9.35
N LYS A 6 2.97 -13.64 -9.62
CA LYS A 6 3.63 -12.86 -8.55
C LYS A 6 2.66 -11.92 -7.84
N GLY A 7 1.78 -11.27 -8.62
CA GLY A 7 0.71 -10.43 -8.08
C GLY A 7 -0.25 -11.24 -7.22
N ASP A 8 -0.70 -12.39 -7.71
CA ASP A 8 -1.61 -13.29 -6.99
C ASP A 8 -0.98 -13.77 -5.67
N ILE A 9 0.30 -14.19 -5.67
CA ILE A 9 1.03 -14.58 -4.46
C ILE A 9 1.08 -13.43 -3.45
N ALA A 10 1.40 -12.22 -3.90
CA ALA A 10 1.45 -11.05 -3.03
C ALA A 10 0.08 -10.73 -2.43
N GLU A 11 -0.99 -10.78 -3.23
CA GLU A 11 -2.36 -10.57 -2.75
C GLU A 11 -2.72 -11.61 -1.68
N GLN A 12 -2.46 -12.90 -1.93
CA GLN A 12 -2.74 -13.95 -0.96
C GLN A 12 -1.92 -13.82 0.33
N ALA A 13 -0.66 -13.40 0.25
CA ALA A 13 0.18 -13.14 1.41
C ALA A 13 -0.40 -12.00 2.29
N VAL A 14 -0.88 -10.94 1.65
CA VAL A 14 -1.52 -9.81 2.32
C VAL A 14 -2.84 -10.22 2.97
N ILE A 15 -3.69 -10.99 2.28
CA ILE A 15 -4.93 -11.54 2.85
C ILE A 15 -4.63 -12.38 4.09
N LEU A 16 -3.69 -13.33 3.98
CA LEU A 16 -3.31 -14.19 5.11
C LEU A 16 -2.84 -13.37 6.31
N GLN A 17 -2.04 -12.34 6.07
CA GLN A 17 -1.52 -11.49 7.13
C GLN A 17 -2.63 -10.65 7.80
N ALA A 18 -3.56 -10.10 7.04
CA ALA A 18 -4.73 -9.39 7.59
C ALA A 18 -5.61 -10.32 8.46
N LEU A 19 -5.85 -11.55 7.99
CA LEU A 19 -6.61 -12.55 8.76
C LEU A 19 -5.90 -12.93 10.06
N ARG A 20 -4.56 -13.06 10.06
CA ARG A 20 -3.76 -13.30 11.27
C ARG A 20 -3.86 -12.16 12.29
N LEU A 21 -4.03 -10.93 11.80
CA LEU A 21 -4.25 -9.74 12.63
C LEU A 21 -5.71 -9.61 13.10
N GLY A 22 -6.60 -10.52 12.69
CA GLY A 22 -8.00 -10.55 13.09
C GLY A 22 -8.90 -9.59 12.30
N TRP A 23 -8.43 -9.09 11.15
CA TRP A 23 -9.19 -8.15 10.32
C TRP A 23 -10.07 -8.87 9.30
N GLY A 24 -11.19 -8.23 8.96
CA GLY A 24 -12.02 -8.65 7.83
C GLY A 24 -11.34 -8.27 6.51
N VAL A 25 -11.58 -9.09 5.47
CA VAL A 25 -11.04 -8.84 4.13
C VAL A 25 -12.15 -8.97 3.10
N CYS A 26 -12.35 -7.91 2.31
CA CYS A 26 -13.26 -7.93 1.17
C CYS A 26 -12.44 -7.90 -0.13
N LYS A 27 -12.79 -8.79 -1.07
CA LYS A 27 -12.23 -8.81 -2.41
C LYS A 27 -13.23 -8.23 -3.41
N PRO A 28 -12.87 -7.16 -4.16
CA PRO A 28 -13.74 -6.65 -5.21
C PRO A 28 -13.97 -7.67 -6.33
N VAL A 29 -15.14 -7.57 -6.97
CA VAL A 29 -15.45 -8.38 -8.15
C VAL A 29 -14.93 -7.68 -9.40
N GLY A 30 -13.96 -8.31 -10.07
CA GLY A 30 -13.31 -7.80 -11.29
C GLY A 30 -12.00 -7.05 -11.02
N ASP A 31 -11.35 -6.58 -12.08
CA ASP A 31 -9.98 -6.01 -12.08
C ASP A 31 -9.92 -4.51 -12.47
N ARG A 32 -11.07 -3.85 -12.50
CA ARG A 32 -11.19 -2.44 -12.95
C ARG A 32 -10.92 -1.42 -11.86
N LEU A 33 -11.00 -1.80 -10.60
CA LEU A 33 -10.78 -0.88 -9.48
C LEU A 33 -9.30 -0.54 -9.31
N PRO A 34 -8.98 0.61 -8.71
CA PRO A 34 -7.60 1.04 -8.47
C PRO A 34 -7.03 0.49 -7.15
N TYR A 35 -7.66 -0.53 -6.57
CA TYR A 35 -7.27 -1.25 -5.36
C TYR A 35 -7.64 -2.73 -5.52
N ASP A 36 -6.95 -3.60 -4.80
CA ASP A 36 -7.09 -5.05 -4.92
C ASP A 36 -7.92 -5.65 -3.77
N LEU A 37 -7.88 -5.02 -2.59
CA LEU A 37 -8.54 -5.49 -1.38
C LEU A 37 -9.17 -4.32 -0.62
N VAL A 38 -10.09 -4.64 0.29
CA VAL A 38 -10.54 -3.73 1.35
C VAL A 38 -10.40 -4.46 2.68
N PHE A 39 -9.80 -3.81 3.66
CA PHE A 39 -9.77 -4.33 5.03
C PHE A 39 -10.90 -3.72 5.83
N ASP A 40 -11.59 -4.57 6.59
CA ASP A 40 -12.53 -4.18 7.63
C ASP A 40 -11.82 -4.31 8.98
N ILE A 41 -11.52 -3.16 9.58
CA ILE A 41 -10.83 -3.06 10.85
C ILE A 41 -11.75 -2.27 11.79
N ASP A 42 -12.30 -2.95 12.80
CA ASP A 42 -13.22 -2.36 13.77
C ASP A 42 -14.41 -1.60 13.15
N GLY A 43 -14.92 -2.08 12.00
CA GLY A 43 -16.04 -1.48 11.28
C GLY A 43 -15.65 -0.36 10.32
N CYS A 44 -14.36 -0.01 10.23
CA CYS A 44 -13.84 0.93 9.25
C CYS A 44 -13.27 0.20 8.03
N LEU A 45 -13.64 0.68 6.84
CA LEU A 45 -13.19 0.10 5.58
C LEU A 45 -12.00 0.89 5.02
N LEU A 46 -10.87 0.21 4.81
CA LEU A 46 -9.67 0.76 4.18
C LEU A 46 -9.40 0.08 2.84
N LYS A 47 -9.33 0.85 1.76
CA LYS A 47 -8.96 0.37 0.42
C LYS A 47 -7.45 0.13 0.34
N ILE A 48 -7.08 -1.07 -0.09
CA ILE A 48 -5.70 -1.53 -0.12
C ILE A 48 -5.30 -1.86 -1.56
N GLN A 49 -4.25 -1.19 -2.05
CA GLN A 49 -3.56 -1.59 -3.27
C GLN A 49 -2.39 -2.51 -2.91
N VAL A 50 -2.33 -3.70 -3.50
CA VAL A 50 -1.24 -4.65 -3.30
C VAL A 50 -0.22 -4.51 -4.43
N LYS A 51 1.06 -4.63 -4.08
CA LYS A 51 2.17 -4.67 -5.05
C LYS A 51 3.16 -5.74 -4.64
N SER A 52 3.74 -6.42 -5.63
CA SER A 52 4.89 -7.32 -5.44
C SER A 52 6.17 -6.56 -5.83
N ALA A 53 7.16 -6.55 -4.95
CA ALA A 53 8.48 -6.01 -5.25
C ALA A 53 9.36 -7.08 -5.92
N TRP A 54 10.24 -6.66 -6.83
CA TRP A 54 11.27 -7.52 -7.40
C TRP A 54 12.65 -7.08 -6.90
N PHE A 55 13.58 -8.03 -6.84
CA PHE A 55 14.97 -7.72 -6.52
C PHE A 55 15.69 -7.21 -7.76
N ASP A 56 16.40 -6.09 -7.64
CA ASP A 56 17.31 -5.55 -8.64
C ASP A 56 18.74 -5.95 -8.25
N ASP A 57 19.28 -6.96 -8.94
CA ASP A 57 20.64 -7.48 -8.70
C ASP A 57 21.73 -6.42 -8.88
N SER A 58 21.53 -5.47 -9.79
CA SER A 58 22.54 -4.43 -10.08
C SER A 58 22.68 -3.42 -8.94
N ARG A 59 21.58 -3.12 -8.27
CA ARG A 59 21.52 -2.16 -7.15
C ARG A 59 21.57 -2.85 -5.79
N GLY A 60 21.29 -4.15 -5.74
CA GLY A 60 21.23 -4.96 -4.53
C GLY A 60 20.12 -4.52 -3.58
N ASN A 61 18.95 -4.17 -4.13
CA ASN A 61 17.77 -3.76 -3.37
C ASN A 61 16.47 -4.22 -4.05
N TYR A 62 15.35 -4.08 -3.34
CA TYR A 62 14.03 -4.39 -3.88
C TYR A 62 13.42 -3.13 -4.48
N VAL A 63 12.69 -3.29 -5.58
CA VAL A 63 12.07 -2.20 -6.33
C VAL A 63 10.60 -2.53 -6.61
N VAL A 64 9.77 -1.50 -6.57
CA VAL A 64 8.36 -1.57 -6.98
C VAL A 64 8.00 -0.33 -7.80
N ASP A 65 7.19 -0.53 -8.84
CA ASP A 65 6.63 0.56 -9.65
C ASP A 65 5.40 1.15 -8.93
N ASN A 66 5.36 2.48 -8.81
CA ASN A 66 4.27 3.20 -8.15
C ASN A 66 3.16 3.66 -9.11
N ARG A 67 3.17 3.20 -10.36
CA ARG A 67 2.19 3.54 -11.38
C ARG A 67 1.20 2.40 -11.60
N ARG A 68 0.05 2.77 -12.13
CA ARG A 68 -0.94 1.84 -12.63
C ARG A 68 -0.65 1.55 -14.09
N THR A 69 -0.35 0.29 -14.41
CA THR A 69 -0.20 -0.14 -15.80
C THR A 69 -1.49 -0.78 -16.28
N LYS A 70 -2.20 -0.11 -17.18
CA LYS A 70 -3.36 -0.68 -17.90
C LYS A 70 -2.89 -1.17 -19.26
N THR A 71 -2.92 -2.48 -19.46
CA THR A 71 -2.62 -3.08 -20.76
C THR A 71 -3.93 -3.36 -21.49
N ASN A 72 -4.23 -2.57 -22.52
CA ASN A 72 -5.25 -2.91 -23.50
C ASN A 72 -4.59 -3.61 -24.69
N ARG A 73 -5.34 -4.40 -25.46
CA ARG A 73 -4.83 -5.12 -26.66
C ARG A 73 -4.10 -4.23 -27.69
N ARG A 74 -4.25 -2.91 -27.61
CA ARG A 74 -3.67 -1.92 -28.54
C ARG A 74 -2.56 -1.06 -27.93
N ALA A 75 -2.47 -0.94 -26.61
CA ALA A 75 -1.50 -0.06 -25.95
C ALA A 75 -1.35 -0.40 -24.47
N MET A 76 -0.11 -0.29 -23.98
CA MET A 76 0.21 -0.27 -22.55
C MET A 76 0.22 1.19 -22.09
N VAL A 77 -0.78 1.59 -21.31
CA VAL A 77 -0.90 2.94 -20.76
C VAL A 77 -0.48 2.90 -19.30
N ARG A 78 0.43 3.80 -18.91
CA ARG A 78 0.81 4.02 -17.52
C ARG A 78 0.11 5.28 -17.01
N GLU A 79 -0.66 5.13 -15.96
CA GLU A 79 -1.37 6.21 -15.28
C GLU A 79 -0.86 6.32 -13.84
N ASN A 80 -0.79 7.54 -13.32
CA ASN A 80 -0.47 7.76 -11.92
C ASN A 80 -1.72 7.52 -11.07
N TYR A 81 -1.53 7.00 -9.87
CA TYR A 81 -2.61 6.93 -8.88
C TYR A 81 -2.91 8.33 -8.33
N CYS A 82 -4.14 8.53 -7.87
CA CYS A 82 -4.55 9.72 -7.13
C CYS A 82 -4.79 9.39 -5.64
N LEU A 83 -4.90 10.44 -4.81
CA LEU A 83 -5.10 10.30 -3.35
C LEU A 83 -6.40 9.58 -2.97
N THR A 84 -7.37 9.48 -3.89
CA THR A 84 -8.67 8.84 -3.61
C THR A 84 -8.77 7.42 -4.18
N ASP A 85 -7.75 6.94 -4.89
CA ASP A 85 -7.76 5.61 -5.48
C ASP A 85 -7.80 4.52 -4.39
N PHE A 86 -6.91 4.62 -3.41
CA PHE A 86 -6.81 3.71 -2.27
C PHE A 86 -6.30 4.48 -1.05
N ASP A 87 -6.40 3.87 0.13
CA ASP A 87 -5.95 4.50 1.38
C ASP A 87 -4.50 4.12 1.69
N PHE A 88 -4.17 2.83 1.48
CA PHE A 88 -2.82 2.30 1.68
C PHE A 88 -2.36 1.42 0.53
N ALA A 89 -1.08 1.51 0.22
CA ALA A 89 -0.37 0.52 -0.59
C ALA A 89 0.37 -0.46 0.33
N ILE A 90 0.19 -1.75 0.10
CA ILE A 90 0.97 -2.80 0.76
C ILE A 90 1.87 -3.47 -0.27
N ILE A 91 3.18 -3.35 -0.04
CA ILE A 91 4.20 -3.92 -0.92
C ILE A 91 4.78 -5.15 -0.25
N TYR A 92 4.77 -6.28 -0.95
CA TYR A 92 5.26 -7.56 -0.45
C TYR A 92 6.57 -7.98 -1.13
N LEU A 93 7.56 -8.32 -0.31
CA LEU A 93 8.85 -8.88 -0.73
C LEU A 93 8.80 -10.39 -0.54
N ASP A 94 8.53 -11.12 -1.61
CA ASP A 94 8.25 -12.55 -1.57
C ASP A 94 9.42 -13.38 -1.01
N THR A 95 10.65 -13.04 -1.39
CA THR A 95 11.87 -13.75 -0.97
C THR A 95 12.20 -13.58 0.52
N LEU A 96 11.73 -12.51 1.15
CA LEU A 96 12.00 -12.20 2.57
C LEU A 96 10.77 -12.35 3.45
N HIS A 97 9.59 -12.53 2.85
CA HIS A 97 8.30 -12.52 3.53
C HIS A 97 8.06 -11.24 4.36
N VAL A 98 8.45 -10.09 3.82
CA VAL A 98 8.35 -8.77 4.47
C VAL A 98 7.31 -7.91 3.75
N PHE A 99 6.59 -7.11 4.54
CA PHE A 99 5.59 -6.16 4.08
C PHE A 99 6.04 -4.73 4.32
N TYR A 100 5.71 -3.84 3.39
CA TYR A 100 5.82 -2.40 3.53
C TYR A 100 4.43 -1.79 3.41
N ILE A 101 3.99 -1.06 4.43
CA ILE A 101 2.65 -0.49 4.56
C ILE A 101 2.77 1.03 4.44
N MET A 102 2.28 1.58 3.34
CA MET A 102 2.51 2.98 2.97
C MET A 102 1.18 3.70 2.71
N PRO A 103 0.92 4.86 3.34
CA PRO A 103 -0.22 5.70 2.98
C PRO A 103 -0.16 6.12 1.51
N VAL A 104 -1.32 6.30 0.87
CA VAL A 104 -1.40 6.72 -0.54
C VAL A 104 -0.59 7.99 -0.83
N ALA A 105 -0.63 8.97 0.09
CA ALA A 105 0.11 10.22 -0.05
C ALA A 105 1.63 10.01 -0.12
N ASP A 106 2.16 9.09 0.70
CA ASP A 106 3.57 8.73 0.65
C ASP A 106 3.89 7.93 -0.61
N PHE A 107 3.01 7.02 -1.03
CA PHE A 107 3.22 6.15 -2.20
C PHE A 107 3.28 6.92 -3.52
N ILE A 108 2.33 7.84 -3.74
CA ILE A 108 2.30 8.67 -4.94
C ILE A 108 3.36 9.80 -4.90
N GLY A 109 3.91 10.10 -3.72
CA GLY A 109 4.97 11.08 -3.56
C GLY A 109 6.33 10.63 -4.09
N TYR A 110 6.52 9.32 -4.33
CA TYR A 110 7.68 8.81 -5.05
C TYR A 110 7.57 9.07 -6.56
N GLY A 111 8.70 9.10 -7.26
CA GLY A 111 8.75 9.35 -8.71
C GLY A 111 8.12 8.21 -9.53
N SER A 112 8.96 7.38 -10.15
CA SER A 112 8.51 6.20 -10.92
C SER A 112 8.69 4.88 -10.17
N GLU A 113 9.64 4.84 -9.23
CA GLU A 113 10.05 3.63 -8.54
C GLU A 113 10.29 3.92 -7.06
N ILE A 114 9.94 2.95 -6.22
CA ILE A 114 10.23 2.97 -4.78
C ILE A 114 11.31 1.93 -4.51
N HIS A 115 12.42 2.37 -3.93
CA HIS A 115 13.52 1.50 -3.52
C HIS A 115 13.35 1.07 -2.06
N LEU A 116 13.42 -0.24 -1.82
CA LEU A 116 13.26 -0.89 -0.53
C LEU A 116 14.57 -1.60 -0.20
N VAL A 117 15.25 -1.14 0.85
CA VAL A 117 16.60 -1.58 1.22
C VAL A 117 16.52 -2.42 2.49
N GLU A 118 16.76 -3.73 2.34
CA GLU A 118 16.81 -4.69 3.45
C GLU A 118 18.25 -5.11 3.81
N ALA A 119 19.25 -4.67 3.04
CA ALA A 119 20.64 -4.96 3.34
C ALA A 119 21.15 -4.09 4.50
N ASP A 120 21.92 -4.69 5.42
CA ASP A 120 22.69 -3.99 6.46
C ASP A 120 23.90 -3.26 5.87
N LYS A 121 23.63 -2.28 5.00
CA LYS A 121 24.64 -1.34 4.52
C LYS A 121 24.71 -0.17 5.51
N ARG A 122 25.91 0.35 5.79
CA ARG A 122 26.16 1.57 6.59
C ARG A 122 25.62 2.87 5.94
N GLN A 123 24.63 2.77 5.07
CA GLN A 123 24.01 3.89 4.40
C GLN A 123 22.83 4.42 5.22
N ARG A 124 22.52 5.70 5.05
CA ARG A 124 21.31 6.31 5.62
C ARG A 124 20.10 5.54 5.10
N LYS A 125 19.28 5.02 6.02
CA LYS A 125 18.06 4.29 5.66
C LYS A 125 17.16 5.19 4.79
N PRO A 126 16.62 4.67 3.68
CA PRO A 126 15.71 5.43 2.83
C PRO A 126 14.41 5.74 3.59
N LYS A 127 13.65 6.75 3.13
CA LYS A 127 12.33 7.08 3.69
C LYS A 127 11.41 5.86 3.71
N SER A 128 11.55 4.94 2.75
CA SER A 128 10.77 3.70 2.69
C SER A 128 10.92 2.80 3.92
N ALA A 129 12.06 2.85 4.62
CA ALA A 129 12.34 1.99 5.77
C ALA A 129 11.38 2.18 6.96
N SER A 130 10.77 3.37 7.11
CA SER A 130 9.78 3.62 8.17
C SER A 130 8.46 2.89 7.95
N PHE A 131 8.22 2.36 6.75
CA PHE A 131 6.99 1.67 6.39
C PHE A 131 7.10 0.14 6.49
N ARG A 132 8.29 -0.39 6.79
CA ARG A 132 8.53 -1.82 6.96
C ARG A 132 7.74 -2.36 8.16
N GLU A 133 6.91 -3.37 7.93
CA GLU A 133 5.99 -3.99 8.90
C GLU A 133 5.13 -2.98 9.67
N ALA A 134 4.88 -1.80 9.08
CA ALA A 134 4.20 -0.69 9.74
C ALA A 134 2.66 -0.85 9.78
N TRP A 135 2.17 -2.03 10.14
CA TRP A 135 0.75 -2.38 10.20
C TRP A 135 -0.05 -1.45 11.12
N GLN A 136 0.58 -0.92 12.17
CA GLN A 136 0.01 0.07 13.08
C GLN A 136 -0.48 1.34 12.37
N LEU A 137 0.04 1.69 11.19
CA LEU A 137 -0.41 2.86 10.43
C LEU A 137 -1.87 2.72 10.00
N LEU A 138 -2.33 1.49 9.71
CA LEU A 138 -3.71 1.23 9.34
C LEU A 138 -4.65 1.56 10.51
N GLN A 139 -4.28 1.17 11.73
CA GLN A 139 -5.05 1.45 12.94
C GLN A 139 -5.04 2.94 13.31
N THR A 140 -3.88 3.60 13.21
CA THR A 140 -3.76 5.04 13.48
C THR A 140 -4.63 5.87 12.53
N ALA A 141 -4.75 5.46 11.26
CA ALA A 141 -5.63 6.13 10.30
C ALA A 141 -7.10 6.10 10.73
N LEU A 142 -7.54 5.02 11.39
CA LEU A 142 -8.90 4.93 11.94
C LEU A 142 -9.11 5.99 13.02
N VAL A 143 -8.17 6.12 13.95
CA VAL A 143 -8.24 7.10 15.04
C VAL A 143 -8.27 8.54 14.50
N ALA A 144 -7.43 8.83 13.49
CA ALA A 144 -7.39 10.15 12.86
C ALA A 144 -8.70 10.48 12.11
N GLY A 145 -9.35 9.50 11.49
CA GLY A 145 -10.66 9.65 10.85
C GLY A 145 -11.85 9.70 11.80
N THR A 146 -11.67 9.26 13.06
CA THR A 146 -12.74 9.18 14.09
C THR A 146 -12.76 10.43 14.99
N LEU A 147 -11.75 11.30 14.94
CA LEU A 147 -11.81 12.58 15.67
C LEU A 147 -12.89 13.46 15.04
N PRO A 148 -14.01 13.77 15.73
CA PRO A 148 -14.92 14.80 15.26
C PRO A 148 -14.15 16.12 15.21
N ASP A 149 -14.41 16.90 14.17
CA ASP A 149 -13.88 18.25 13.98
C ASP A 149 -14.13 19.09 15.24
N GLN A 150 -13.12 19.19 16.13
CA GLN A 150 -13.13 20.05 17.31
C GLN A 150 -12.77 21.48 16.92
N ARG A 151 -13.41 22.00 15.86
CA ARG A 151 -13.54 23.43 15.60
C ARG A 151 -14.98 23.83 15.87
N SER A 152 -15.30 23.92 17.16
CA SER A 152 -16.43 24.70 17.63
C SER A 152 -16.30 26.15 17.13
N PRO A 153 -17.28 26.72 16.42
CA PRO A 153 -17.41 28.16 16.37
C PRO A 153 -17.89 28.62 17.76
N THR A 154 -17.13 29.54 18.34
CA THR A 154 -17.46 30.28 19.56
C THR A 154 -18.92 30.74 19.53
N PRO A 155 -19.71 30.59 20.61
CA PRO A 155 -21.02 31.22 20.65
C PRO A 155 -20.81 32.74 20.74
N SER A 156 -21.27 33.47 19.73
CA SER A 156 -21.45 34.92 19.81
C SER A 156 -22.46 35.21 20.91
N ILE A 157 -21.96 35.71 22.04
CA ILE A 157 -22.78 36.31 23.08
C ILE A 157 -23.26 37.67 22.55
N LEU A 158 -24.55 37.92 22.74
CA LEU A 158 -25.28 39.17 22.48
C LEU A 158 -24.63 40.38 23.18
#